data_AF-A0AAU8ZP81-F1
#
_entry.id   AF-A0AAU8ZP81-F1
#
_cell.length_a   1.000
_cell.length_b   1.000
_cell.length_c   1.000
_cell.angle_alpha   90.00
_cell.angle_beta   90.00
_cell.angle_gamma   90.00
#
_symmetry.space_group_name_H-M   'P 1'
#
loop_
_entity.id
_entity.type
_entity.pdbx_description
1 polymer ?
#
loop_
_entity_poly.entity_id
_entity_poly.type
_entity_poly.pdbx_seq_one_letter_code
_entity_poly.pdbx_strand_id
1 'polypeptide(L)'
;MHTQTMPADRLITADEIGPATLKLLLNQEEDTFRAAGIFTHNDLVHIKRYINYGMTLPRETDDVIEFIGYRDTEMPGFEPHNIQLLFSHIYQHALSWEQVESMTKQQAIDLEIAGAGITTTGDYILNAINEMPVITRANIMMQDAPPPNLKDVIYKRQDRIISGELTKILTVMRDDIAEERKKTQRVKNIIARFRLELIGGFDDSGNEIPSLIYEVKRKQKVLLKNQTDDNTSDLQSQIRVRNDEIEILKREYNQFVKLSFAGLVGGIIGLIITGGIFGYRAEQVRRRKNKLIEEVADLEEQLINQQNIQKLIIKLDKELNTLDSYFTDAHIAVDHLDFMWQIMLTEINESLNTFMQINDAHSLLQFSLQLKKITLPWQRVRGYARELIAIFDTANLAA
;
A
#
# COMPACT_ATOMS: atom_id res chain seq x y z
N MET A 1 -2.17 10.81 -16.34
CA MET A 1 -2.44 9.44 -16.79
C MET A 1 -3.66 8.95 -16.04
N HIS A 2 -4.72 8.61 -16.76
CA HIS A 2 -5.96 8.11 -16.16
C HIS A 2 -5.71 6.69 -15.65
N THR A 3 -5.46 6.54 -14.36
CA THR A 3 -5.57 5.26 -13.66
C THR A 3 -7.04 4.89 -13.73
N GLN A 4 -7.38 3.84 -14.50
CA GLN A 4 -8.67 3.18 -14.36
C GLN A 4 -8.71 2.58 -12.96
N THR A 5 -9.32 3.30 -12.03
CA THR A 5 -9.70 2.77 -10.74
C THR A 5 -10.70 1.65 -10.99
N MET A 6 -10.31 0.41 -10.70
CA MET A 6 -11.29 -0.66 -10.56
C MET A 6 -12.24 -0.23 -9.43
N PRO A 7 -13.56 -0.22 -9.65
CA PRO A 7 -14.52 0.14 -8.61
C PRO A 7 -14.39 -0.83 -7.44
N ALA A 8 -14.47 -0.28 -6.23
CA ALA A 8 -14.12 -0.92 -4.96
C ALA A 8 -14.91 -2.20 -4.59
N ASP A 9 -15.87 -2.65 -5.41
CA ASP A 9 -16.74 -3.78 -5.06
C ASP A 9 -17.22 -4.59 -6.26
N ARG A 10 -16.46 -4.60 -7.37
CA ARG A 10 -16.80 -5.55 -8.43
C ARG A 10 -16.31 -6.93 -8.03
N LEU A 11 -17.24 -7.76 -7.53
CA LEU A 11 -17.07 -9.22 -7.55
C LEU A 11 -16.63 -9.60 -8.97
N ILE A 12 -15.36 -10.00 -9.12
CA ILE A 12 -14.83 -10.53 -10.36
C ILE A 12 -15.70 -11.72 -10.71
N THR A 13 -16.42 -11.64 -11.83
CA THR A 13 -17.32 -12.70 -12.25
C THR A 13 -16.51 -13.94 -12.62
N ALA A 14 -17.09 -15.14 -12.54
CA ALA A 14 -16.35 -16.39 -12.74
C ALA A 14 -15.58 -16.45 -14.09
N ASP A 15 -16.06 -15.73 -15.11
CA ASP A 15 -15.44 -15.54 -16.43
C ASP A 15 -14.24 -14.58 -16.43
N GLU A 16 -14.15 -13.66 -15.48
CA GLU A 16 -13.05 -12.69 -15.32
C GLU A 16 -11.89 -13.28 -14.48
N ILE A 17 -12.14 -14.32 -13.67
CA ILE A 17 -11.13 -14.97 -12.82
C ILE A 17 -10.02 -15.62 -13.64
N GLY A 18 -10.36 -16.35 -14.71
CA GLY A 18 -9.39 -17.08 -15.52
C GLY A 18 -8.33 -16.18 -16.17
N PRO A 19 -8.73 -15.13 -16.93
CA PRO A 19 -7.80 -14.18 -17.52
C PRO A 19 -6.97 -13.39 -16.50
N ALA A 20 -7.56 -12.96 -15.38
CA ALA A 20 -6.85 -12.24 -14.32
C ALA A 20 -5.80 -13.15 -13.63
N THR A 21 -6.18 -14.38 -13.32
CA THR A 21 -5.28 -15.39 -12.75
C THR A 21 -4.11 -15.69 -13.69
N LEU A 22 -4.37 -15.84 -14.99
CA LEU A 22 -3.32 -16.11 -15.98
C LEU A 22 -2.31 -14.96 -16.09
N LYS A 23 -2.76 -13.69 -16.02
CA LYS A 23 -1.86 -12.54 -16.02
C LYS A 23 -0.91 -12.55 -14.81
N LEU A 24 -1.45 -12.84 -13.63
CA LEU A 24 -0.67 -12.91 -12.39
C LEU A 24 0.32 -14.09 -12.39
N LEU A 25 -0.13 -15.26 -12.86
CA LEU A 25 0.72 -16.46 -12.95
C LEU A 25 1.84 -16.32 -13.99
N LEU A 26 1.61 -15.58 -15.08
CA LEU A 26 2.58 -15.38 -16.16
C LEU A 26 3.48 -14.15 -15.95
N ASN A 27 3.31 -13.41 -14.85
CA ASN A 27 4.05 -12.17 -14.56
C ASN A 27 3.98 -11.17 -15.73
N GLN A 28 2.77 -10.95 -16.28
CA GLN A 28 2.54 -10.03 -17.40
C GLN A 28 2.22 -8.59 -16.95
N GLU A 29 2.45 -8.26 -15.67
CA GLU A 29 2.47 -6.87 -15.23
C GLU A 29 3.81 -6.24 -15.64
N GLU A 30 3.76 -5.16 -16.41
CA GLU A 30 4.96 -4.46 -16.87
C GLU A 30 5.86 -4.09 -15.67
N ASP A 31 7.17 -4.36 -15.78
CA ASP A 31 8.23 -3.92 -14.86
C ASP A 31 8.31 -4.54 -13.44
N THR A 32 7.94 -5.82 -13.24
CA THR A 32 8.25 -6.52 -11.97
C THR A 32 9.00 -7.84 -12.15
N PHE A 33 10.13 -8.03 -11.45
CA PHE A 33 10.84 -9.32 -11.33
C PHE A 33 10.17 -10.20 -10.26
N ARG A 34 8.92 -10.59 -10.49
CA ARG A 34 8.11 -11.39 -9.54
C ARG A 34 8.15 -12.88 -9.91
N ALA A 35 8.14 -13.75 -8.90
CA ALA A 35 7.98 -15.19 -9.10
C ALA A 35 6.55 -15.51 -9.57
N ALA A 36 6.36 -16.58 -10.35
CA ALA A 36 5.03 -17.01 -10.77
C ALA A 36 4.17 -17.39 -9.53
N GLY A 37 2.96 -16.83 -9.43
CA GLY A 37 2.03 -17.07 -8.32
C GLY A 37 0.97 -15.96 -8.22
N ILE A 38 -0.16 -16.23 -7.56
CA ILE A 38 -1.21 -15.23 -7.38
C ILE A 38 -0.84 -14.25 -6.27
N PHE A 39 -0.39 -14.75 -5.13
CA PHE A 39 0.26 -14.03 -4.04
C PHE A 39 1.53 -14.80 -3.72
N THR A 40 2.64 -14.12 -3.50
CA THR A 40 3.98 -14.75 -3.42
C THR A 40 4.70 -14.34 -2.16
N HIS A 41 5.81 -15.02 -1.86
CA HIS A 41 6.72 -14.62 -0.78
C HIS A 41 7.19 -13.16 -0.93
N ASN A 42 7.51 -12.71 -2.15
CA ASN A 42 7.94 -11.33 -2.39
C ASN A 42 6.83 -10.33 -2.06
N ASP A 43 5.57 -10.65 -2.36
CA ASP A 43 4.43 -9.80 -2.00
C ASP A 43 4.33 -9.63 -0.48
N LEU A 44 4.44 -10.73 0.28
CA LEU A 44 4.44 -10.68 1.74
C LEU A 44 5.63 -9.87 2.29
N VAL A 45 6.82 -10.01 1.69
CA VAL A 45 7.99 -9.21 2.05
C VAL A 45 7.77 -7.72 1.80
N HIS A 46 7.15 -7.34 0.68
CA HIS A 46 6.82 -5.93 0.39
C HIS A 46 5.86 -5.35 1.42
N ILE A 47 4.81 -6.08 1.78
CA ILE A 47 3.89 -5.68 2.86
C ILE A 47 4.66 -5.49 4.17
N LYS A 48 5.49 -6.47 4.56
CA LYS A 48 6.29 -6.41 5.80
C LYS A 48 7.30 -5.27 5.81
N ARG A 49 7.93 -4.94 4.68
CA ARG A 49 8.84 -3.78 4.57
C ARG A 49 8.12 -2.48 4.87
N TYR A 50 6.94 -2.29 4.26
CA TYR A 50 6.09 -1.14 4.56
C TYR A 50 5.75 -1.07 6.05
N ILE A 51 5.26 -2.18 6.64
CA ILE A 51 4.83 -2.22 8.04
C ILE A 51 6.00 -1.90 8.98
N ASN A 52 7.15 -2.54 8.77
CA ASN A 52 8.33 -2.30 9.58
C ASN A 52 8.75 -0.82 9.51
N TYR A 53 8.82 -0.24 8.32
CA TYR A 53 9.15 1.18 8.17
C TYR A 53 8.11 2.09 8.81
N GLY A 54 6.82 1.84 8.59
CA GLY A 54 5.71 2.59 9.19
C GLY A 54 5.72 2.56 10.72
N MET A 55 6.13 1.43 11.32
CA MET A 55 6.29 1.30 12.76
C MET A 55 7.50 2.07 13.33
N THR A 56 8.48 2.45 12.50
CA THR A 56 9.64 3.26 12.93
C THR A 56 9.38 4.77 12.93
N LEU A 57 8.27 5.22 12.34
CA LEU A 57 7.98 6.65 12.23
C LEU A 57 7.72 7.27 13.62
N PRO A 58 8.27 8.47 13.89
CA PRO A 58 8.08 9.14 15.16
C PRO A 58 6.63 9.61 15.33
N ARG A 59 6.13 9.51 16.56
CA ARG A 59 4.74 9.87 16.91
C ARG A 59 4.65 10.96 17.96
N GLU A 60 5.67 11.11 18.80
CA GLU A 60 5.73 12.20 19.76
C GLU A 60 6.21 13.47 19.05
N THR A 61 5.65 14.63 19.44
CA THR A 61 5.90 15.89 18.74
C THR A 61 7.40 16.26 18.75
N ASP A 62 8.10 16.03 19.86
CA ASP A 62 9.54 16.32 19.94
C ASP A 62 10.38 15.39 19.05
N ASP A 63 10.03 14.10 18.96
CA ASP A 63 10.71 13.16 18.07
C ASP A 63 10.45 13.50 16.59
N VAL A 64 9.24 13.95 16.26
CA VAL A 64 8.90 14.43 14.91
C VAL A 64 9.73 15.66 14.55
N ILE A 65 9.87 16.61 15.48
CA ILE A 65 10.71 17.81 15.32
C ILE A 65 12.17 17.42 15.09
N GLU A 66 12.71 16.47 15.86
CA GLU A 66 14.07 15.97 15.69
C GLU A 66 14.24 15.29 14.32
N PHE A 67 13.25 14.50 13.90
CA PHE A 67 13.25 13.79 12.63
C PHE A 67 13.25 14.74 11.42
N ILE A 68 12.33 15.71 11.40
CA ILE A 68 12.20 16.68 10.30
C ILE A 68 13.25 17.80 10.36
N GLY A 69 13.82 18.05 11.55
CA GLY A 69 14.91 19.01 11.78
C GLY A 69 14.48 20.47 11.92
N TYR A 70 13.18 20.75 12.14
CA TYR A 70 12.65 22.10 12.35
C TYR A 70 11.48 22.11 13.33
N ARG A 71 11.29 23.25 14.02
CA ARG A 71 10.16 23.50 14.94
C ARG A 71 9.01 24.30 14.33
N ASP A 72 9.32 25.07 13.29
CA ASP A 72 8.37 25.91 12.59
C ASP A 72 8.73 25.98 11.11
N THR A 73 7.76 26.26 10.27
CA THR A 73 7.93 26.40 8.82
C THR A 73 6.86 27.32 8.25
N GLU A 74 7.24 28.17 7.31
CA GLU A 74 6.27 28.97 6.55
C GLU A 74 5.53 28.14 5.49
N MET A 75 5.90 26.86 5.31
CA MET A 75 5.29 25.96 4.33
C MET A 75 4.00 25.35 4.90
N PRO A 76 2.81 25.75 4.42
CA PRO A 76 1.55 25.29 5.00
C PRO A 76 1.38 23.79 4.82
N GLY A 77 0.96 23.10 5.88
CA GLY A 77 0.78 21.64 5.91
C GLY A 77 2.05 20.84 6.24
N PHE A 78 3.17 21.51 6.49
CA PHE A 78 4.45 20.91 6.91
C PHE A 78 4.83 21.25 8.35
N GLU A 79 3.97 21.96 9.06
CA GLU A 79 4.11 22.18 10.49
C GLU A 79 4.29 20.82 11.21
N PRO A 80 5.13 20.73 12.25
CA PRO A 80 5.45 19.44 12.89
C PRO A 80 4.21 18.62 13.28
N HIS A 81 3.15 19.29 13.72
CA HIS A 81 1.87 18.65 14.03
C HIS A 81 1.20 17.97 12.82
N ASN A 82 1.26 18.58 11.63
CA ASN A 82 0.69 18.02 10.41
C ASN A 82 1.49 16.82 9.89
N ILE A 83 2.80 16.80 10.12
CA ILE A 83 3.64 15.62 9.85
C ILE A 83 3.38 14.51 10.88
N GLN A 84 3.25 14.87 12.15
CA GLN A 84 2.91 13.94 13.23
C GLN A 84 1.57 13.24 12.98
N LEU A 85 0.54 13.96 12.52
CA LEU A 85 -0.75 13.37 12.17
C LEU A 85 -0.62 12.31 11.08
N LEU A 86 0.11 12.63 10.00
CA LEU A 86 0.39 11.67 8.92
C LEU A 86 1.14 10.44 9.44
N PHE A 87 2.23 10.64 10.18
CA PHE A 87 3.02 9.54 10.73
C PHE A 87 2.22 8.67 11.71
N SER A 88 1.36 9.29 12.51
CA SER A 88 0.45 8.57 13.41
C SER A 88 -0.54 7.71 12.64
N HIS A 89 -1.13 8.23 11.55
CA HIS A 89 -2.02 7.44 10.70
C HIS A 89 -1.30 6.26 10.05
N ILE A 90 -0.08 6.49 9.52
CA ILE A 90 0.73 5.43 8.91
C ILE A 90 1.07 4.34 9.94
N TYR A 91 1.44 4.74 11.16
CA TYR A 91 1.74 3.81 12.24
C TYR A 91 0.52 2.97 12.62
N GLN A 92 -0.66 3.60 12.80
CA GLN A 92 -1.89 2.87 13.12
C GLN A 92 -2.28 1.89 12.02
N HIS A 93 -2.12 2.29 10.76
CA HIS A 93 -2.34 1.41 9.61
C HIS A 93 -1.34 0.25 9.59
N ALA A 94 -0.05 0.51 9.83
CA ALA A 94 0.96 -0.54 9.94
C ALA A 94 0.66 -1.54 11.08
N LEU A 95 0.17 -1.03 12.22
CA LEU A 95 -0.22 -1.85 13.38
C LEU A 95 -1.42 -2.75 13.08
N SER A 96 -2.38 -2.30 12.28
CA SER A 96 -3.59 -3.09 11.96
C SER A 96 -3.28 -4.37 11.17
N TRP A 97 -2.11 -4.45 10.53
CA TRP A 97 -1.66 -5.64 9.80
C TRP A 97 -1.57 -6.89 10.68
N GLU A 98 -1.22 -6.76 11.97
CA GLU A 98 -1.11 -7.92 12.86
C GLU A 98 -2.41 -8.75 12.86
N GLN A 99 -3.55 -8.05 12.92
CA GLN A 99 -4.85 -8.68 12.84
C GLN A 99 -5.11 -9.29 11.45
N VAL A 100 -4.81 -8.57 10.38
CA VAL A 100 -4.96 -9.05 8.99
C VAL A 100 -4.20 -10.35 8.79
N GLU A 101 -2.93 -10.38 9.20
CA GLU A 101 -2.04 -11.52 9.08
C GLU A 101 -2.50 -12.71 9.91
N SER A 102 -2.80 -12.49 11.20
CA SER A 102 -3.25 -13.56 12.08
C SER A 102 -4.53 -14.21 11.57
N MET A 103 -5.50 -13.40 11.12
CA MET A 103 -6.77 -13.92 10.62
C MET A 103 -6.61 -14.62 9.27
N THR A 104 -5.74 -14.11 8.39
CA THR A 104 -5.39 -14.74 7.11
C THR A 104 -4.76 -16.12 7.35
N LYS A 105 -3.76 -16.22 8.23
CA LYS A 105 -3.10 -17.50 8.56
C LYS A 105 -4.09 -18.50 9.15
N GLN A 106 -4.85 -18.08 10.16
CA GLN A 106 -5.79 -18.98 10.83
C GLN A 106 -6.86 -19.49 9.86
N GLN A 107 -7.46 -18.61 9.06
CA GLN A 107 -8.50 -19.04 8.13
C GLN A 107 -7.94 -19.89 6.99
N ALA A 108 -6.70 -19.68 6.54
CA ALA A 108 -6.08 -20.58 5.57
C ALA A 108 -5.93 -22.01 6.14
N ILE A 109 -5.52 -22.14 7.40
CA ILE A 109 -5.45 -23.43 8.10
C ILE A 109 -6.86 -24.06 8.20
N ASP A 110 -7.85 -23.29 8.63
CA ASP A 110 -9.23 -23.76 8.78
C ASP A 110 -9.79 -24.25 7.43
N LEU A 111 -9.53 -23.53 6.34
CA LEU A 111 -9.94 -23.93 4.98
C LEU A 111 -9.23 -25.19 4.47
N GLU A 112 -7.96 -25.40 4.83
CA GLU A 112 -7.24 -26.63 4.49
C GLU A 112 -7.89 -27.85 5.15
N ILE A 113 -8.19 -27.74 6.45
CA ILE A 113 -8.82 -28.77 7.27
C ILE A 113 -10.26 -29.02 6.82
N ALA A 114 -11.06 -27.96 6.67
CA ALA A 114 -12.45 -28.05 6.23
C ALA A 114 -12.55 -28.64 4.83
N GLY A 115 -11.71 -28.17 3.89
CA GLY A 115 -11.65 -28.73 2.56
C GLY A 115 -11.27 -30.20 2.56
N ALA A 116 -10.33 -30.62 3.41
CA ALA A 116 -10.00 -32.04 3.57
C ALA A 116 -11.21 -32.86 4.05
N GLY A 117 -11.89 -32.39 5.11
CA GLY A 117 -13.08 -33.03 5.65
C GLY A 117 -14.21 -33.17 4.62
N ILE A 118 -14.52 -32.09 3.90
CA ILE A 118 -15.59 -32.04 2.89
C ILE A 118 -15.28 -32.96 1.71
N THR A 119 -14.05 -32.91 1.19
CA THR A 119 -13.64 -33.77 0.05
C THR A 119 -13.65 -35.25 0.44
N THR A 120 -13.06 -35.62 1.58
CA THR A 120 -13.06 -37.02 2.05
C THR A 120 -14.47 -37.54 2.33
N THR A 121 -15.32 -36.74 2.98
CA THR A 121 -16.71 -37.15 3.27
C THR A 121 -17.52 -37.31 1.99
N GLY A 122 -17.37 -36.39 1.03
CA GLY A 122 -18.04 -36.48 -0.26
C GLY A 122 -17.58 -37.69 -1.07
N ASP A 123 -16.28 -37.99 -1.10
CA ASP A 123 -15.74 -39.19 -1.77
C ASP A 123 -16.27 -40.48 -1.13
N TYR A 124 -16.37 -40.53 0.20
CA TYR A 124 -16.97 -41.66 0.91
C TYR A 124 -18.43 -41.88 0.49
N ILE A 125 -19.24 -40.81 0.46
CA ILE A 125 -20.65 -40.89 0.03
C ILE A 125 -20.75 -41.32 -1.44
N LEU A 126 -19.90 -40.77 -2.32
CA LEU A 126 -19.88 -41.12 -3.74
C LEU A 126 -19.52 -42.60 -3.95
N ASN A 127 -18.52 -43.10 -3.22
CA ASN A 127 -18.12 -44.51 -3.30
C ASN A 127 -19.23 -45.43 -2.81
N ALA A 128 -19.84 -45.11 -1.67
CA ALA A 128 -20.97 -45.88 -1.14
C ALA A 128 -22.17 -45.93 -2.11
N ILE A 129 -22.43 -44.83 -2.84
CA ILE A 129 -23.45 -44.75 -3.89
C ILE A 129 -23.07 -45.61 -5.11
N ASN A 130 -21.82 -45.54 -5.57
CA ASN A 130 -21.35 -46.25 -6.75
C ASN A 130 -21.33 -47.77 -6.55
N GLU A 131 -21.16 -48.24 -5.30
CA GLU A 131 -21.23 -49.65 -4.93
C GLU A 131 -22.67 -50.20 -4.87
N MET A 132 -23.70 -49.34 -4.95
CA MET A 132 -25.09 -49.81 -4.93
C MET A 132 -25.43 -50.55 -6.24
N PRO A 133 -25.99 -51.78 -6.18
CA PRO A 133 -26.28 -52.61 -7.36
C PRO A 133 -27.17 -51.93 -8.41
N VAL A 134 -27.95 -50.94 -7.97
CA VAL A 134 -28.86 -50.16 -8.80
C VAL A 134 -28.13 -49.21 -9.75
N ILE A 135 -27.04 -48.59 -9.29
CA ILE A 135 -26.18 -47.71 -10.09
C ILE A 135 -25.28 -48.52 -11.00
N THR A 136 -24.75 -49.64 -10.51
CA THR A 136 -23.96 -50.56 -11.35
C THR A 136 -24.79 -51.05 -12.54
N ARG A 137 -26.05 -51.43 -12.32
CA ARG A 137 -26.98 -51.82 -13.40
C ARG A 137 -27.34 -50.68 -14.34
N ALA A 138 -27.58 -49.48 -13.82
CA ALA A 138 -27.85 -48.30 -14.66
C ALA A 138 -26.64 -47.94 -15.56
N ASN A 139 -25.42 -48.00 -15.02
CA ASN A 139 -24.19 -47.77 -15.79
C ASN A 139 -23.97 -48.84 -16.89
N ILE A 140 -24.24 -50.12 -16.59
CA ILE A 140 -24.18 -51.22 -17.57
C ILE A 140 -25.24 -51.00 -18.67
N MET A 141 -26.48 -50.68 -18.29
CA MET A 141 -27.57 -50.41 -19.24
C MET A 141 -27.31 -49.19 -20.14
N MET A 142 -26.59 -48.17 -19.64
CA MET A 142 -26.20 -46.99 -20.43
C MET A 142 -25.01 -47.25 -21.38
N GLN A 143 -24.21 -48.30 -21.15
CA GLN A 143 -23.13 -48.71 -22.07
C GLN A 143 -23.65 -49.56 -23.24
N ASP A 144 -24.72 -50.34 -23.03
CA ASP A 144 -25.23 -51.30 -24.03
C ASP A 144 -26.44 -50.79 -24.86
N ALA A 145 -27.08 -49.67 -24.50
CA ALA A 145 -28.24 -49.10 -25.23
C ALA A 145 -28.53 -47.62 -24.86
N PRO A 146 -29.25 -46.82 -25.70
CA PRO A 146 -29.66 -45.47 -25.32
C PRO A 146 -30.65 -45.50 -24.13
N PRO A 147 -30.71 -44.45 -23.29
CA PRO A 147 -31.06 -44.60 -21.89
C PRO A 147 -32.49 -45.09 -21.70
N PRO A 148 -32.72 -46.22 -20.99
CA PRO A 148 -34.07 -46.53 -20.53
C PRO A 148 -34.51 -45.47 -19.52
N ASN A 149 -35.78 -45.11 -19.54
CA ASN A 149 -36.37 -44.22 -18.54
C ASN A 149 -36.06 -44.77 -17.13
N LEU A 150 -35.22 -44.06 -16.37
CA LEU A 150 -34.79 -44.38 -15.00
C LEU A 150 -35.94 -44.43 -13.96
N LYS A 151 -37.21 -44.41 -14.40
CA LYS A 151 -38.41 -44.41 -13.56
C LYS A 151 -38.73 -45.78 -12.95
N ASP A 152 -38.20 -46.87 -13.50
CA ASP A 152 -38.55 -48.25 -13.08
C ASP A 152 -37.63 -48.84 -12.01
N VAL A 153 -36.74 -48.02 -11.45
CA VAL A 153 -35.87 -48.41 -10.34
C VAL A 153 -36.62 -48.29 -9.02
N ILE A 154 -37.14 -49.40 -8.50
CA ILE A 154 -37.88 -49.46 -7.24
C ILE A 154 -36.93 -49.68 -6.06
N TYR A 155 -36.82 -48.69 -5.17
CA TYR A 155 -36.05 -48.74 -3.91
C TYR A 155 -36.70 -49.69 -2.87
N LYS A 156 -35.89 -50.46 -2.14
CA LYS A 156 -36.33 -51.40 -1.06
C LYS A 156 -36.31 -50.74 0.32
N ARG A 157 -37.00 -51.32 1.32
CA ARG A 157 -37.12 -50.75 2.69
C ARG A 157 -35.79 -50.52 3.43
N GLN A 158 -34.79 -51.36 3.19
CA GLN A 158 -33.44 -51.22 3.74
C GLN A 158 -32.71 -49.96 3.21
N ASP A 159 -33.14 -49.42 2.07
CA ASP A 159 -32.65 -48.17 1.49
C ASP A 159 -33.21 -46.92 2.22
N ARG A 160 -34.26 -47.07 3.07
CA ARG A 160 -34.88 -45.98 3.85
C ARG A 160 -34.21 -45.69 5.20
N ILE A 161 -33.39 -46.61 5.74
CA ILE A 161 -32.63 -46.38 6.98
C ILE A 161 -31.33 -45.60 6.67
N ILE A 162 -30.77 -45.83 5.48
CA ILE A 162 -29.61 -45.11 4.92
C ILE A 162 -29.94 -43.62 4.68
N SER A 163 -31.20 -43.27 4.41
CA SER A 163 -31.59 -41.89 4.10
C SER A 163 -31.51 -40.94 5.30
N GLY A 164 -31.82 -41.40 6.52
CA GLY A 164 -31.82 -40.52 7.71
C GLY A 164 -30.42 -40.06 8.15
N GLU A 165 -29.46 -40.98 8.20
CA GLU A 165 -28.07 -40.66 8.55
C GLU A 165 -27.36 -39.88 7.42
N LEU A 166 -27.65 -40.19 6.16
CA LEU A 166 -27.15 -39.41 5.02
C LEU A 166 -27.67 -37.97 5.05
N THR A 167 -28.95 -37.75 5.34
CA THR A 167 -29.51 -36.40 5.50
C THR A 167 -28.81 -35.62 6.61
N LYS A 168 -28.47 -36.26 7.74
CA LYS A 168 -27.71 -35.61 8.82
C LYS A 168 -26.31 -35.21 8.35
N ILE A 169 -25.58 -36.11 7.71
CA ILE A 169 -24.23 -35.85 7.20
C ILE A 169 -24.25 -34.68 6.20
N LEU A 170 -25.21 -34.69 5.27
CA LEU A 170 -25.37 -33.60 4.29
C LEU A 170 -25.75 -32.28 4.95
N THR A 171 -26.59 -32.30 5.98
CA THR A 171 -26.96 -31.10 6.73
C THR A 171 -25.74 -30.50 7.44
N VAL A 172 -24.95 -31.33 8.12
CA VAL A 172 -23.70 -30.90 8.77
C VAL A 172 -22.73 -30.32 7.74
N MET A 173 -22.51 -31.04 6.62
CA MET A 173 -21.62 -30.56 5.55
C MET A 173 -22.06 -29.21 4.99
N ARG A 174 -23.36 -28.99 4.78
CA ARG A 174 -23.89 -27.71 4.33
C ARG A 174 -23.62 -26.60 5.34
N ASP A 175 -23.85 -26.88 6.62
CA ASP A 175 -23.70 -25.90 7.68
C ASP A 175 -22.21 -25.53 7.86
N ASP A 176 -21.30 -26.51 7.74
CA ASP A 176 -19.85 -26.29 7.72
C ASP A 176 -19.43 -25.40 6.53
N ILE A 177 -19.91 -25.70 5.31
CA ILE A 177 -19.64 -24.86 4.12
C ILE A 177 -20.15 -23.43 4.33
N ALA A 178 -21.35 -23.28 4.91
CA ALA A 178 -21.94 -21.97 5.16
C ALA A 178 -21.18 -21.18 6.23
N GLU A 179 -20.62 -21.85 7.24
CA GLU A 179 -19.81 -21.22 8.26
C GLU A 179 -18.44 -20.80 7.71
N GLU A 180 -17.78 -21.66 6.96
CA GLU A 180 -16.50 -21.33 6.31
C GLU A 180 -16.63 -20.19 5.30
N ARG A 181 -17.77 -20.09 4.60
CA ARG A 181 -18.09 -18.91 3.78
C ARG A 181 -18.09 -17.62 4.60
N LYS A 182 -18.76 -17.60 5.75
CA LYS A 182 -18.85 -16.38 6.61
C LYS A 182 -17.48 -15.98 7.13
N LYS A 183 -16.68 -16.94 7.60
CA LYS A 183 -15.32 -16.66 8.09
C LYS A 183 -14.42 -16.15 6.97
N THR A 184 -14.46 -16.78 5.79
CA THR A 184 -13.71 -16.35 4.60
C THR A 184 -14.10 -14.94 4.18
N GLN A 185 -15.40 -14.61 4.16
CA GLN A 185 -15.88 -13.25 3.88
C GLN A 185 -15.33 -12.25 4.91
N ARG A 186 -15.31 -12.60 6.20
CA ARG A 186 -14.78 -11.72 7.24
C ARG A 186 -13.30 -11.41 7.01
N VAL A 187 -12.50 -12.41 6.66
CA VAL A 187 -11.07 -12.21 6.33
C VAL A 187 -10.92 -11.32 5.10
N LYS A 188 -11.68 -11.59 4.02
CA LYS A 188 -11.69 -10.73 2.84
C LYS A 188 -12.00 -9.28 3.18
N ASN A 189 -13.03 -9.01 3.99
CA ASN A 189 -13.42 -7.65 4.35
C ASN A 189 -12.32 -6.91 5.12
N ILE A 190 -11.58 -7.62 5.99
CA ILE A 190 -10.47 -7.02 6.75
C ILE A 190 -9.29 -6.68 5.83
N ILE A 191 -8.98 -7.55 4.86
CA ILE A 191 -7.96 -7.27 3.82
C ILE A 191 -8.38 -6.09 2.94
N ALA A 192 -9.63 -6.06 2.49
CA ALA A 192 -10.18 -4.96 1.70
C ALA A 192 -10.15 -3.63 2.47
N ARG A 193 -10.43 -3.65 3.78
CA ARG A 193 -10.33 -2.46 4.64
C ARG A 193 -8.90 -1.95 4.73
N PHE A 194 -7.93 -2.83 4.98
CA PHE A 194 -6.50 -2.49 4.98
C PHE A 194 -6.08 -1.88 3.64
N ARG A 195 -6.48 -2.51 2.53
CA ARG A 195 -6.25 -1.99 1.18
C ARG A 195 -6.82 -0.58 1.00
N LEU A 196 -8.09 -0.37 1.36
CA LEU A 196 -8.78 0.91 1.21
C LEU A 196 -8.12 2.05 2.00
N GLU A 197 -7.54 1.77 3.17
CA GLU A 197 -6.80 2.78 3.94
C GLU A 197 -5.48 3.20 3.24
N LEU A 198 -4.87 2.32 2.44
CA LEU A 198 -3.73 2.70 1.58
C LEU A 198 -4.16 3.56 0.39
N ILE A 199 -5.12 3.06 -0.40
CA ILE A 199 -5.45 3.63 -1.73
C ILE A 199 -6.58 4.66 -1.71
N GLY A 200 -7.33 4.72 -0.63
CA GLY A 200 -8.56 5.51 -0.48
C GLY A 200 -9.75 4.93 -1.25
N GLY A 201 -10.94 5.43 -0.94
CA GLY A 201 -12.17 4.99 -1.59
C GLY A 201 -13.39 5.20 -0.70
N PHE A 202 -14.38 4.34 -0.86
CA PHE A 202 -15.59 4.36 -0.04
C PHE A 202 -15.73 3.00 0.66
N ASP A 203 -16.14 3.02 1.92
CA ASP A 203 -16.57 1.80 2.60
C ASP A 203 -17.97 1.35 2.15
N ASP A 204 -18.39 0.16 2.60
CA ASP A 204 -19.71 -0.42 2.31
C ASP A 204 -20.89 0.48 2.75
N SER A 205 -20.64 1.44 3.64
CA SER A 205 -21.63 2.42 4.12
C SER A 205 -21.61 3.73 3.32
N GLY A 206 -20.74 3.84 2.32
CA GLY A 206 -20.56 5.03 1.49
C GLY A 206 -19.73 6.13 2.15
N ASN A 207 -19.03 5.85 3.27
CA ASN A 207 -18.13 6.82 3.88
C ASN A 207 -16.80 6.86 3.14
N GLU A 208 -16.29 8.06 2.90
CA GLU A 208 -14.98 8.25 2.28
C GLU A 208 -13.86 7.82 3.24
N ILE A 209 -12.95 6.97 2.75
CA ILE A 209 -11.71 6.61 3.40
C ILE A 209 -10.57 7.39 2.72
N PRO A 210 -9.86 8.26 3.45
CA PRO A 210 -8.70 8.95 2.91
C PRO A 210 -7.59 7.99 2.50
N SER A 211 -6.87 8.32 1.42
CA SER A 211 -5.71 7.55 0.95
C SER A 211 -4.41 8.03 1.59
N LEU A 212 -3.69 7.13 2.25
CA LEU A 212 -2.33 7.37 2.72
C LEU A 212 -1.35 7.64 1.56
N ILE A 213 -1.47 6.90 0.45
CA ILE A 213 -0.65 7.12 -0.75
C ILE A 213 -0.85 8.53 -1.29
N TYR A 214 -2.11 8.95 -1.42
CA TYR A 214 -2.40 10.28 -1.94
C TYR A 214 -1.94 11.39 -0.98
N GLU A 215 -2.06 11.19 0.34
CA GLU A 215 -1.53 12.11 1.34
C GLU A 215 -0.03 12.32 1.20
N VAL A 216 0.74 11.24 1.06
CA VAL A 216 2.20 11.29 0.84
C VAL A 216 2.53 11.96 -0.49
N LYS A 217 1.88 11.56 -1.59
CA LYS A 217 2.09 12.16 -2.92
C LYS A 217 1.78 13.64 -2.97
N ARG A 218 0.74 14.09 -2.26
CA ARG A 218 0.43 15.52 -2.15
C ARG A 218 1.56 16.28 -1.44
N LYS A 219 2.08 15.76 -0.32
CA LYS A 219 3.20 16.38 0.40
C LYS A 219 4.47 16.39 -0.47
N GLN A 220 4.84 15.28 -1.11
CA GLN A 220 5.98 15.24 -2.06
C GLN A 220 5.86 16.30 -3.15
N LYS A 221 4.67 16.45 -3.77
CA LYS A 221 4.45 17.46 -4.81
C LYS A 221 4.69 18.89 -4.29
N VAL A 222 4.32 19.17 -3.04
CA VAL A 222 4.57 20.48 -2.41
C VAL A 222 6.07 20.66 -2.14
N LEU A 223 6.77 19.64 -1.64
CA LEU A 223 8.22 19.71 -1.42
C LEU A 223 8.98 19.94 -2.72
N LEU A 224 8.69 19.15 -3.77
CA LEU A 224 9.31 19.29 -5.09
C LEU A 224 9.10 20.69 -5.70
N LYS A 225 7.90 21.27 -5.55
CA LYS A 225 7.64 22.64 -6.02
C LYS A 225 8.52 23.67 -5.27
N ASN A 226 8.64 23.54 -3.95
CA ASN A 226 9.48 24.44 -3.14
C ASN A 226 10.99 24.24 -3.38
N GLN A 227 11.43 23.06 -3.79
CA GLN A 227 12.81 22.84 -4.25
C GLN A 227 13.10 23.57 -5.57
N THR A 228 12.11 23.63 -6.48
CA THR A 228 12.30 24.31 -7.79
C THR A 228 12.23 25.83 -7.71
N ASP A 229 11.55 26.39 -6.71
CA ASP A 229 11.47 27.84 -6.46
C ASP A 229 12.70 28.37 -5.68
N ASP A 230 13.86 27.70 -5.79
CA ASP A 230 15.06 28.02 -5.01
C ASP A 230 15.77 29.31 -5.48
N ASN A 231 15.59 30.39 -4.73
CA ASN A 231 16.24 31.68 -4.94
C ASN A 231 17.71 31.78 -4.48
N THR A 232 18.37 30.66 -4.08
CA THR A 232 19.76 30.71 -3.59
C THR A 232 20.73 31.29 -4.62
N SER A 233 20.50 31.05 -5.91
CA SER A 233 21.32 31.59 -7.00
C SER A 233 21.21 33.12 -7.11
N ASP A 234 20.03 33.68 -6.86
CA ASP A 234 19.79 35.12 -6.85
C ASP A 234 20.45 35.77 -5.64
N LEU A 235 20.28 35.21 -4.44
CA LEU A 235 20.97 35.69 -3.23
C LEU A 235 22.50 35.64 -3.37
N GLN A 236 23.06 34.57 -3.92
CA GLN A 236 24.50 34.47 -4.20
C GLN A 236 24.97 35.53 -5.19
N SER A 237 24.17 35.83 -6.21
CA SER A 237 24.45 36.90 -7.17
C SER A 237 24.44 38.28 -6.49
N GLN A 238 23.42 38.56 -5.67
CA GLN A 238 23.31 39.81 -4.93
C GLN A 238 24.49 40.00 -3.95
N ILE A 239 24.86 38.96 -3.19
CA ILE A 239 26.02 38.97 -2.30
C ILE A 239 27.31 39.25 -3.09
N ARG A 240 27.51 38.61 -4.24
CA ARG A 240 28.68 38.82 -5.09
C ARG A 240 28.77 40.28 -5.58
N VAL A 241 27.67 40.80 -6.14
CA VAL A 241 27.61 42.19 -6.64
C VAL A 241 27.88 43.20 -5.52
N ARG A 242 27.33 42.98 -4.32
CA ARG A 242 27.53 43.86 -3.17
C ARG A 242 28.94 43.76 -2.60
N ASN A 243 29.55 42.58 -2.58
CA ASN A 243 30.94 42.39 -2.20
C ASN A 243 31.91 43.10 -3.16
N ASP A 244 31.63 43.05 -4.46
CA ASP A 244 32.40 43.80 -5.47
C ASP A 244 32.27 45.33 -5.23
N GLU A 245 31.07 45.83 -4.89
CA GLU A 245 30.83 47.25 -4.54
C GLU A 245 31.58 47.65 -3.26
N ILE A 246 31.61 46.79 -2.23
CA ILE A 246 32.37 47.03 -0.99
C ILE A 246 33.87 47.13 -1.29
N GLU A 247 34.41 46.31 -2.19
CA GLU A 247 35.82 46.35 -2.56
C GLU A 247 36.19 47.66 -3.26
N ILE A 248 35.32 48.14 -4.16
CA ILE A 248 35.46 49.44 -4.81
C ILE A 248 35.45 50.56 -3.77
N LEU A 249 34.47 50.56 -2.85
CA LEU A 249 34.37 51.58 -1.80
C LEU A 249 35.55 51.56 -0.82
N LYS A 250 36.14 50.40 -0.53
CA LYS A 250 37.39 50.28 0.24
C LYS A 250 38.55 50.97 -0.49
N ARG A 251 38.68 50.77 -1.80
CA ARG A 251 39.70 51.41 -2.64
C ARG A 251 39.50 52.93 -2.71
N GLU A 252 38.27 53.39 -2.95
CA GLU A 252 37.91 54.81 -2.99
C GLU A 252 38.16 55.51 -1.65
N TYR A 253 37.75 54.89 -0.54
CA TYR A 253 38.03 55.41 0.81
C TYR A 253 39.54 55.59 1.03
N ASN A 254 40.35 54.58 0.70
CA ASN A 254 41.81 54.65 0.83
C ASN A 254 42.42 55.75 -0.05
N GLN A 255 41.87 55.98 -1.24
CA GLN A 255 42.28 57.06 -2.12
C GLN A 255 41.88 58.44 -1.56
N PHE A 256 40.66 58.61 -1.05
CA PHE A 256 40.22 59.86 -0.43
C PHE A 256 40.98 60.18 0.86
N VAL A 257 41.32 59.18 1.67
CA VAL A 257 42.19 59.35 2.83
C VAL A 257 43.58 59.81 2.38
N LYS A 258 44.22 59.16 1.39
CA LYS A 258 45.51 59.60 0.85
C LYS A 258 45.47 61.04 0.30
N LEU A 259 44.40 61.39 -0.42
CA LEU A 259 44.19 62.73 -0.96
C LEU A 259 43.92 63.78 0.13
N SER A 260 43.26 63.41 1.22
CA SER A 260 43.07 64.29 2.39
C SER A 260 44.39 64.63 3.10
N PHE A 261 45.44 63.82 2.91
CA PHE A 261 46.81 64.09 3.35
C PHE A 261 47.71 64.73 2.28
N ALA A 262 47.30 64.81 1.00
CA ALA A 262 48.09 65.44 -0.05
C ALA A 262 48.24 66.97 0.12
N GLY A 263 47.35 67.59 0.91
CA GLY A 263 47.44 69.00 1.31
C GLY A 263 48.63 69.35 2.21
N LEU A 264 49.37 68.37 2.74
CA LEU A 264 50.57 68.59 3.57
C LEU A 264 51.71 69.32 2.85
N VAL A 265 51.71 69.32 1.51
CA VAL A 265 52.70 70.06 0.71
C VAL A 265 52.45 71.58 0.74
N GLY A 266 51.25 72.04 1.15
CA GLY A 266 50.83 73.45 1.15
C GLY A 266 50.66 74.12 2.53
N GLY A 267 51.04 73.47 3.63
CA GLY A 267 50.89 74.01 5.00
C GLY A 267 49.47 73.90 5.61
N ILE A 268 49.29 74.41 6.83
CA ILE A 268 48.08 74.24 7.70
C ILE A 268 46.76 74.64 7.00
N ILE A 269 46.78 75.62 6.08
CA ILE A 269 45.61 76.09 5.32
C ILE A 269 45.19 75.10 4.23
N GLY A 270 46.15 74.42 3.59
CA GLY A 270 45.88 73.35 2.62
C GLY A 270 45.22 72.13 3.27
N LEU A 271 45.53 71.85 4.54
CA LEU A 271 44.96 70.78 5.36
C LEU A 271 43.47 71.00 5.70
N ILE A 272 43.03 72.24 5.89
CA ILE A 272 41.62 72.56 6.22
C ILE A 272 40.72 72.41 4.99
N ILE A 273 41.17 72.84 3.81
CA ILE A 273 40.37 72.81 2.57
C ILE A 273 40.32 71.39 1.97
N THR A 274 41.45 70.67 1.96
CA THR A 274 41.50 69.28 1.46
C THR A 274 40.97 68.26 2.48
N GLY A 275 41.17 68.50 3.78
CA GLY A 275 40.59 67.69 4.86
C GLY A 275 39.07 67.85 5.00
N GLY A 276 38.52 69.04 4.77
CA GLY A 276 37.07 69.27 4.84
C GLY A 276 36.27 68.63 3.70
N ILE A 277 36.73 68.74 2.45
CA ILE A 277 36.02 68.21 1.27
C ILE A 277 36.25 66.70 1.11
N PHE A 278 37.50 66.23 1.21
CA PHE A 278 37.81 64.81 1.04
C PHE A 278 37.56 64.00 2.31
N GLY A 279 37.63 64.61 3.50
CA GLY A 279 37.21 63.97 4.75
C GLY A 279 35.70 63.74 4.82
N TYR A 280 34.89 64.72 4.38
CA TYR A 280 33.43 64.54 4.26
C TYR A 280 33.07 63.45 3.25
N ARG A 281 33.73 63.41 2.08
CA ARG A 281 33.54 62.35 1.08
C ARG A 281 34.02 60.98 1.58
N ALA A 282 35.16 60.90 2.26
CA ALA A 282 35.63 59.68 2.88
C ALA A 282 34.65 59.15 3.94
N GLU A 283 34.06 60.04 4.75
CA GLU A 283 33.06 59.68 5.75
C GLU A 283 31.75 59.18 5.11
N GLN A 284 31.30 59.79 4.00
CA GLN A 284 30.15 59.28 3.23
C GLN A 284 30.43 57.90 2.63
N VAL A 285 31.61 57.70 2.03
CA VAL A 285 32.04 56.40 1.48
C VAL A 285 32.14 55.36 2.60
N ARG A 286 32.64 55.74 3.79
CA ARG A 286 32.70 54.86 4.97
C ARG A 286 31.31 54.45 5.43
N ARG A 287 30.35 55.38 5.53
CA ARG A 287 28.96 55.08 5.90
C ARG A 287 28.28 54.16 4.89
N ARG A 288 28.43 54.43 3.59
CA ARG A 288 27.89 53.60 2.52
C ARG A 288 28.50 52.19 2.54
N LYS A 289 29.82 52.09 2.70
CA LYS A 289 30.53 50.81 2.86
C LYS A 289 30.03 50.03 4.07
N ASN A 290 29.89 50.67 5.24
CA ASN A 290 29.42 50.00 6.44
C ASN A 290 27.96 49.52 6.29
N LYS A 291 27.08 50.32 5.68
CA LYS A 291 25.73 49.91 5.36
C LYS A 291 25.69 48.69 4.42
N LEU A 292 26.53 48.68 3.38
CA LEU A 292 26.62 47.54 2.47
C LEU A 292 27.18 46.28 3.15
N ILE A 293 28.08 46.42 4.13
CA ILE A 293 28.57 45.29 4.93
C ILE A 293 27.44 44.69 5.78
N GLU A 294 26.59 45.53 6.40
CA GLU A 294 25.39 45.08 7.11
C GLU A 294 24.41 44.39 6.16
N GLU A 295 24.11 44.99 5.00
CA GLU A 295 23.22 44.39 3.98
C GLU A 295 23.77 43.04 3.47
N VAL A 296 25.10 42.90 3.30
CA VAL A 296 25.72 41.62 2.91
C VAL A 296 25.61 40.59 4.04
N ALA A 297 25.81 40.98 5.29
CA ALA A 297 25.66 40.06 6.43
C ALA A 297 24.22 39.53 6.53
N ASP A 298 23.22 40.39 6.36
CA ASP A 298 21.80 40.00 6.34
C ASP A 298 21.50 39.05 5.16
N LEU A 299 22.04 39.33 3.97
CA LEU A 299 21.89 38.46 2.78
C LEU A 299 22.59 37.10 2.96
N GLU A 300 23.77 37.07 3.58
CA GLU A 300 24.50 35.84 3.90
C GLU A 300 23.73 34.99 4.92
N GLU A 301 23.14 35.61 5.95
CA GLU A 301 22.27 34.93 6.92
C GLU A 301 21.04 34.33 6.23
N GLN A 302 20.38 35.10 5.35
CA GLN A 302 19.25 34.61 4.54
C GLN A 302 19.66 33.43 3.64
N LEU A 303 20.82 33.51 2.99
CA LEU A 303 21.33 32.44 2.14
C LEU A 303 21.59 31.16 2.94
N ILE A 304 22.22 31.27 4.12
CA ILE A 304 22.50 30.12 5.00
C ILE A 304 21.18 29.49 5.47
N ASN A 305 20.22 30.31 5.89
CA ASN A 305 18.91 29.82 6.35
C ASN A 305 18.15 29.11 5.22
N GLN A 306 18.12 29.68 4.01
CA GLN A 306 17.49 29.07 2.85
C GLN A 306 18.16 27.75 2.47
N GLN A 307 19.49 27.69 2.46
CA GLN A 307 20.23 26.44 2.20
C GLN A 307 19.94 25.35 3.25
N ASN A 308 19.80 25.73 4.52
CA ASN A 308 19.44 24.79 5.58
C ASN A 308 18.01 24.27 5.40
N ILE A 309 17.04 25.14 5.10
CA ILE A 309 15.66 24.75 4.79
C ILE A 309 15.61 23.80 3.60
N GLN A 310 16.35 24.08 2.52
CA GLN A 310 16.42 23.19 1.35
C GLN A 310 16.95 21.80 1.70
N LYS A 311 17.97 21.69 2.57
CA LYS A 311 18.46 20.39 3.04
C LYS A 311 17.38 19.61 3.81
N LEU A 312 16.59 20.29 4.65
CA LEU A 312 15.51 19.67 5.42
C LEU A 312 14.36 19.22 4.49
N ILE A 313 14.02 20.04 3.49
CA ILE A 313 13.05 19.70 2.43
C ILE A 313 13.51 18.46 1.65
N ILE A 314 14.77 18.41 1.22
CA ILE A 314 15.34 17.26 0.49
C ILE A 314 15.35 16.01 1.36
N LYS A 315 15.71 16.13 2.65
CA LYS A 315 15.67 15.01 3.59
C LYS A 315 14.26 14.46 3.72
N LEU A 316 13.28 15.33 3.99
CA LEU A 316 11.88 14.92 4.14
C LEU A 316 11.31 14.34 2.84
N ASP A 317 11.65 14.92 1.69
CA ASP A 317 11.25 14.39 0.38
C ASP A 317 11.80 12.98 0.14
N LYS A 318 13.06 12.73 0.52
CA LYS A 318 13.66 11.39 0.45
C LYS A 318 12.94 10.38 1.33
N GLU A 319 12.56 10.75 2.55
CA GLU A 319 11.78 9.88 3.45
C GLU A 319 10.39 9.59 2.86
N LEU A 320 9.70 10.62 2.34
CA LEU A 320 8.40 10.44 1.69
C LEU A 320 8.50 9.62 0.40
N ASN A 321 9.56 9.76 -0.40
CA ASN A 321 9.84 8.92 -1.58
C ASN A 321 10.07 7.45 -1.21
N THR A 322 10.78 7.21 -0.10
CA THR A 322 10.97 5.86 0.43
C THR A 322 9.62 5.25 0.83
N LEU A 323 8.79 6.03 1.53
CA LEU A 323 7.45 5.62 1.94
C LEU A 323 6.52 5.38 0.73
N ASP A 324 6.55 6.23 -0.30
CA ASP A 324 5.75 6.06 -1.53
C ASP A 324 6.12 4.78 -2.28
N SER A 325 7.42 4.45 -2.34
CA SER A 325 7.88 3.18 -2.90
C SER A 325 7.31 1.99 -2.11
N TYR A 326 7.45 2.01 -0.79
CA TYR A 326 6.93 0.93 0.06
C TYR A 326 5.41 0.81 0.00
N PHE A 327 4.68 1.92 -0.08
CA PHE A 327 3.24 1.88 -0.28
C PHE A 327 2.85 1.30 -1.64
N THR A 328 3.55 1.67 -2.70
CA THR A 328 3.26 1.17 -4.05
C THR A 328 3.46 -0.34 -4.10
N ASP A 329 4.59 -0.83 -3.58
CA ASP A 329 4.89 -2.26 -3.51
C ASP A 329 3.89 -3.01 -2.62
N ALA A 330 3.54 -2.45 -1.45
CA ALA A 330 2.59 -3.05 -0.52
C ALA A 330 1.16 -3.06 -1.07
N HIS A 331 0.74 -2.02 -1.78
CA HIS A 331 -0.57 -1.95 -2.44
C HIS A 331 -0.72 -3.09 -3.45
N ILE A 332 0.24 -3.25 -4.36
CA ILE A 332 0.22 -4.35 -5.35
C ILE A 332 0.14 -5.71 -4.65
N ALA A 333 0.95 -5.90 -3.61
CA ALA A 333 0.97 -7.13 -2.82
C ALA A 333 -0.36 -7.40 -2.08
N VAL A 334 -1.04 -6.36 -1.58
CA VAL A 334 -2.35 -6.48 -0.93
C VAL A 334 -3.44 -6.77 -1.96
N ASP A 335 -3.38 -6.20 -3.17
CA ASP A 335 -4.30 -6.51 -4.27
C ASP A 335 -4.22 -7.99 -4.67
N HIS A 336 -3.01 -8.52 -4.74
CA HIS A 336 -2.76 -9.95 -4.94
C HIS A 336 -3.37 -10.82 -3.83
N LEU A 337 -3.21 -10.41 -2.57
CA LEU A 337 -3.79 -11.11 -1.42
C LEU A 337 -5.33 -11.06 -1.47
N ASP A 338 -5.94 -9.90 -1.69
CA ASP A 338 -7.39 -9.73 -1.80
C ASP A 338 -7.97 -10.57 -2.94
N PHE A 339 -7.30 -10.60 -4.09
CA PHE A 339 -7.72 -11.40 -5.25
C PHE A 339 -7.71 -12.89 -4.94
N MET A 340 -6.69 -13.41 -4.25
CA MET A 340 -6.65 -14.82 -3.85
C MET A 340 -7.78 -15.19 -2.88
N TRP A 341 -8.10 -14.31 -1.92
CA TRP A 341 -9.24 -14.48 -1.03
C TRP A 341 -10.58 -14.38 -1.76
N GLN A 342 -10.67 -13.52 -2.78
CA GLN A 342 -11.83 -13.47 -3.68
C GLN A 342 -12.05 -14.80 -4.40
N ILE A 343 -10.98 -15.42 -4.94
CA ILE A 343 -11.08 -16.72 -5.60
C ILE A 343 -11.61 -17.77 -4.63
N MET A 344 -10.98 -17.92 -3.45
CA MET A 344 -11.42 -18.91 -2.46
C MET A 344 -12.88 -18.70 -2.04
N LEU A 345 -13.30 -17.45 -1.82
CA LEU A 345 -14.68 -17.12 -1.50
C LEU A 345 -15.65 -17.48 -2.65
N THR A 346 -15.28 -17.23 -3.90
CA THR A 346 -16.08 -17.60 -5.08
C THR A 346 -16.26 -19.11 -5.17
N GLU A 347 -15.19 -19.88 -4.95
CA GLU A 347 -15.24 -21.35 -4.94
C GLU A 347 -16.15 -21.90 -3.84
N ILE A 348 -16.06 -21.34 -2.62
CA ILE A 348 -16.94 -21.72 -1.51
C ILE A 348 -18.39 -21.35 -1.82
N ASN A 349 -18.65 -20.19 -2.42
CA ASN A 349 -19.98 -19.78 -2.86
C ASN A 349 -20.54 -20.73 -3.92
N GLU A 350 -19.73 -21.14 -4.91
CA GLU A 350 -20.16 -22.11 -5.93
C GLU A 350 -20.54 -23.46 -5.29
N SER A 351 -19.73 -23.94 -4.35
CA SER A 351 -20.03 -25.16 -3.59
C SER A 351 -21.34 -25.05 -2.83
N LEU A 352 -21.54 -23.96 -2.06
CA LEU A 352 -22.76 -23.73 -1.28
C LEU A 352 -24.00 -23.58 -2.15
N ASN A 353 -23.91 -22.80 -3.24
CA ASN A 353 -25.01 -22.60 -4.18
C ASN A 353 -25.41 -23.92 -4.84
N THR A 354 -24.44 -24.75 -5.23
CA THR A 354 -24.71 -26.10 -5.74
C THR A 354 -25.40 -26.96 -4.67
N PHE A 355 -24.97 -26.87 -3.41
CA PHE A 355 -25.58 -27.59 -2.29
C PHE A 355 -27.06 -27.21 -2.11
N MET A 356 -27.39 -25.93 -2.19
CA MET A 356 -28.78 -25.43 -2.06
C MET A 356 -29.71 -25.90 -3.19
N GLN A 357 -29.17 -26.39 -4.31
CA GLN A 357 -29.97 -26.95 -5.41
C GLN A 357 -30.32 -28.43 -5.19
N ILE A 358 -29.72 -29.12 -4.23
CA ILE A 358 -30.08 -30.49 -3.88
C ILE A 358 -31.47 -30.48 -3.23
N ASN A 359 -32.38 -31.26 -3.81
CA ASN A 359 -33.73 -31.50 -3.29
C ASN A 359 -34.06 -33.00 -3.29
N ASP A 360 -35.08 -33.40 -2.55
CA ASP A 360 -35.46 -34.80 -2.32
C ASP A 360 -35.91 -35.57 -3.58
N ALA A 361 -36.13 -34.86 -4.71
CA ALA A 361 -36.62 -35.46 -5.95
C ALA A 361 -35.51 -35.90 -6.93
N HIS A 362 -34.23 -35.76 -6.56
CA HIS A 362 -33.12 -36.15 -7.43
C HIS A 362 -32.99 -37.67 -7.55
N SER A 363 -32.79 -38.16 -8.77
CA SER A 363 -32.27 -39.52 -8.96
C SER A 363 -30.89 -39.66 -8.32
N LEU A 364 -30.53 -40.86 -7.86
CA LEU A 364 -29.25 -41.12 -7.20
C LEU A 364 -28.04 -40.79 -8.08
N LEU A 365 -28.20 -40.91 -9.42
CA LEU A 365 -27.21 -40.47 -10.42
C LEU A 365 -27.08 -38.93 -10.50
N GLN A 366 -28.19 -38.19 -10.45
CA GLN A 366 -28.12 -36.74 -10.42
C GLN A 366 -27.57 -36.24 -9.08
N PHE A 367 -27.92 -36.89 -7.97
CA PHE A 367 -27.36 -36.60 -6.66
C PHE A 367 -25.83 -36.81 -6.64
N SER A 368 -25.31 -37.90 -7.19
CA SER A 368 -23.86 -38.14 -7.25
C SER A 368 -23.13 -37.09 -8.11
N LEU A 369 -23.73 -36.68 -9.24
CA LEU A 369 -23.19 -35.58 -10.06
C LEU A 369 -23.18 -34.25 -9.30
N GLN A 370 -24.24 -33.93 -8.55
CA GLN A 370 -24.28 -32.71 -7.74
C GLN A 370 -23.29 -32.74 -6.58
N LEU A 371 -23.18 -33.88 -5.88
CA LEU A 371 -22.21 -34.05 -4.79
C LEU A 371 -20.77 -33.86 -5.29
N LYS A 372 -20.45 -34.35 -6.50
CA LYS A 372 -19.15 -34.09 -7.12
C LYS A 372 -18.94 -32.60 -7.41
N LYS A 373 -19.96 -31.89 -7.91
CA LYS A 373 -19.88 -30.44 -8.13
C LYS A 373 -19.73 -29.65 -6.83
N ILE A 374 -20.23 -30.16 -5.71
CA ILE A 374 -20.06 -29.57 -4.38
C ILE A 374 -18.62 -29.72 -3.90
N THR A 375 -18.00 -30.89 -4.09
CA THR A 375 -16.66 -31.19 -3.54
C THR A 375 -15.49 -30.70 -4.40
N LEU A 376 -15.67 -30.57 -5.72
CA LEU A 376 -14.62 -30.11 -6.63
C LEU A 376 -14.05 -28.72 -6.29
N PRO A 377 -14.85 -27.68 -6.00
CA PRO A 377 -14.35 -26.38 -5.54
C PRO A 377 -13.42 -26.48 -4.31
N TRP A 378 -13.73 -27.38 -3.37
CA TRP A 378 -12.92 -27.57 -2.17
C TRP A 378 -11.53 -28.13 -2.44
N GLN A 379 -11.32 -28.86 -3.55
CA GLN A 379 -9.97 -29.26 -3.96
C GLN A 379 -9.12 -28.04 -4.33
N ARG A 380 -9.73 -27.03 -5.00
CA ARG A 380 -9.05 -25.78 -5.37
C ARG A 380 -8.80 -24.90 -4.15
N VAL A 381 -9.82 -24.72 -3.29
CA VAL A 381 -9.70 -23.99 -2.02
C VAL A 381 -8.54 -24.51 -1.18
N ARG A 382 -8.40 -25.84 -1.04
CA ARG A 382 -7.26 -26.45 -0.33
C ARG A 382 -5.91 -26.15 -0.98
N GLY A 383 -5.85 -26.13 -2.31
CA GLY A 383 -4.64 -25.77 -3.05
C GLY A 383 -4.17 -24.36 -2.69
N TYR A 384 -5.07 -23.38 -2.81
CA TYR A 384 -4.78 -21.98 -2.47
C TYR A 384 -4.46 -21.79 -0.98
N ALA A 385 -5.21 -22.46 -0.09
CA ALA A 385 -4.97 -22.41 1.35
C ALA A 385 -3.57 -22.91 1.73
N ARG A 386 -3.10 -24.01 1.11
CA ARG A 386 -1.74 -24.54 1.34
C ARG A 386 -0.66 -23.63 0.81
N GLU A 387 -0.87 -23.04 -0.36
CA GLU A 387 0.04 -22.04 -0.93
C GLU A 387 0.19 -20.84 0.02
N LEU A 388 -0.93 -20.33 0.54
CA LEU A 388 -0.97 -19.28 1.56
C LEU A 388 -0.18 -19.66 2.81
N ILE A 389 -0.45 -20.83 3.40
CA ILE A 389 0.25 -21.31 4.60
C ILE A 389 1.77 -21.35 4.34
N ALA A 390 2.19 -21.92 3.21
CA ALA A 390 3.61 -22.02 2.86
C ALA A 390 4.28 -20.63 2.72
N ILE A 391 3.60 -19.67 2.09
CA ILE A 391 4.11 -18.29 1.96
C ILE A 391 4.28 -17.65 3.34
N PHE A 392 3.28 -17.78 4.21
CA PHE A 392 3.30 -17.19 5.53
C PHE A 392 4.30 -17.86 6.50
N ASP A 393 4.59 -19.14 6.33
CA ASP A 393 5.61 -19.87 7.09
C ASP A 393 7.03 -19.48 6.66
N THR A 394 7.26 -19.25 5.35
CA THR A 394 8.58 -18.83 4.85
C THR A 394 8.99 -17.42 5.31
N ALA A 395 8.04 -16.52 5.52
CA ALA A 395 8.33 -15.15 5.99
C ALA A 395 8.76 -15.09 7.46
N ASN A 396 8.36 -16.06 8.30
CA ASN A 396 8.85 -16.16 9.68
C ASN A 396 10.34 -16.56 9.78
N LEU A 397 10.94 -17.02 8.67
CA LEU A 397 12.35 -17.45 8.61
C LEU A 397 13.30 -16.37 8.06
N ALA A 398 12.75 -15.26 7.52
CA ALA A 398 13.51 -14.21 6.84
C ALA A 398 13.50 -12.86 7.59
N ALA A 399 12.84 -12.78 8.74
CA ALA A 399 12.94 -11.71 9.73
C ALA A 399 13.91 -12.14 10.84
#